data_AF-A0AAV5TKP3-F1
#
_entry.id   AF-A0AAV5TKP3-F1
#
_cell.length_a   1.000
_cell.length_b   1.000
_cell.length_c   1.000
_cell.angle_alpha   90.00
_cell.angle_beta   90.00
_cell.angle_gamma   90.00
#
_symmetry.space_group_name_H-M   'P 1'
#
loop_
_entity.id
_entity.type
_entity.pdbx_description
1 polymer ?
#
loop_
_entity_poly.entity_id
_entity_poly.type
_entity_poly.pdbx_seq_one_letter_code
_entity_poly.pdbx_strand_id
1 'polypeptide(L)' 'IGVFTDEQYKGLLSNDLLQLQTILGKMKFLLGEQPFTVDCTALGQLGVAYFAFPSERTYVHDLLDSDALAILRNYLVRMK' A
#
# COMPACT_ATOMS: atom_id res chain seq x y z
N ILE A 1 3.96 -17.11 15.59
CA ILE A 1 3.23 -16.63 14.40
C ILE A 1 2.68 -17.89 13.73
N GLY A 2 1.36 -17.98 13.53
CA GLY A 2 0.72 -19.20 13.01
C GLY A 2 1.15 -19.50 11.57
N VAL A 3 1.07 -20.77 11.16
CA VAL A 3 1.32 -21.17 9.77
C VAL A 3 0.09 -20.77 8.96
N PHE A 4 0.20 -19.67 8.22
CA PHE A 4 -0.84 -19.24 7.28
C PHE A 4 -0.62 -19.89 5.92
N THR A 5 -1.70 -20.19 5.21
CA THR A 5 -1.64 -20.52 3.79
C THR A 5 -1.38 -19.26 2.96
N ASP A 6 -0.96 -19.44 1.72
CA ASP A 6 -0.78 -18.33 0.77
C ASP A 6 -2.05 -17.51 0.60
N GLU A 7 -3.23 -18.15 0.52
CA GLU A 7 -4.52 -17.47 0.41
C GLU A 7 -4.82 -16.63 1.65
N GLN A 8 -4.47 -17.12 2.84
CA GLN A 8 -4.65 -16.37 4.08
C GLN A 8 -3.72 -15.16 4.15
N TYR A 9 -2.47 -15.30 3.70
CA TYR A 9 -1.54 -14.16 3.57
C TYR A 9 -2.05 -13.12 2.58
N LYS A 10 -2.52 -13.56 1.41
CA LYS A 10 -3.10 -12.66 0.40
C LYS A 10 -4.33 -11.94 0.92
N GLY A 11 -5.22 -12.65 1.60
CA GLY A 11 -6.41 -12.08 2.23
C GLY A 11 -6.07 -11.04 3.30
N LEU A 12 -5.09 -11.34 4.16
CA LEU A 12 -4.63 -10.42 5.19
C LEU A 12 -4.03 -9.15 4.57
N LEU A 13 -3.12 -9.30 3.60
CA LEU A 13 -2.49 -8.17 2.92
C LEU A 13 -3.52 -7.28 2.20
N SER A 14 -4.47 -7.89 1.48
CA SER A 14 -5.52 -7.14 0.80
C SER A 14 -6.38 -6.34 1.78
N ASN A 15 -6.72 -6.93 2.93
CA ASN A 15 -7.47 -6.24 3.98
C ASN A 15 -6.66 -5.09 4.59
N ASP A 16 -5.38 -5.30 4.89
CA ASP A 16 -4.53 -4.29 5.51
C ASP A 16 -4.31 -3.08 4.59
N LEU A 17 -4.10 -3.30 3.28
CA LEU A 17 -3.99 -2.21 2.32
C LEU A 17 -5.31 -1.45 2.14
N LEU A 18 -6.46 -2.15 2.20
CA LEU A 18 -7.77 -1.51 2.16
C LEU A 18 -8.01 -0.64 3.40
N GLN A 19 -7.60 -1.11 4.58
CA GLN A 19 -7.67 -0.32 5.81
C GLN A 19 -6.73 0.89 5.75
N LEU A 20 -5.51 0.73 5.25
CA LEU A 20 -4.58 1.85 5.07
C LEU A 20 -5.15 2.90 4.11
N GLN A 21 -5.76 2.48 3.01
CA GLN A 21 -6.46 3.39 2.10
C GLN A 21 -7.63 4.09 2.80
N THR A 22 -8.37 3.38 3.65
CA THR A 22 -9.50 3.93 4.41
C THR A 22 -9.04 5.00 5.40
N ILE A 23 -7.91 4.76 6.08
CA ILE A 23 -7.26 5.74 6.97
C ILE A 23 -6.79 6.97 6.19
N LEU A 24 -6.15 6.77 5.03
CA LEU A 24 -5.76 7.86 4.14
C LEU A 24 -6.98 8.65 3.66
N GLY A 25 -8.07 7.97 3.32
CA GLY A 25 -9.34 8.56 2.91
C GLY A 25 -9.17 9.56 1.77
N LYS A 26 -9.54 10.83 2.02
CA LYS A 26 -9.35 11.94 1.06
C LYS A 26 -8.15 12.82 1.40
N MET A 27 -7.36 12.44 2.40
CA MET A 27 -6.23 13.22 2.87
C MET A 27 -5.05 13.12 1.91
N LYS A 28 -4.22 14.15 1.88
CA LYS A 28 -2.99 14.15 1.08
C LYS A 28 -1.90 13.30 1.71
N PHE A 29 -1.85 13.21 3.03
CA PHE A 29 -0.90 12.41 3.82
C PHE A 29 -1.65 11.64 4.91
N LEU A 30 -1.02 10.61 5.48
CA LEU A 30 -1.68 9.68 6.40
C LEU A 30 -2.19 10.34 7.69
N LEU A 31 -1.53 11.39 8.18
CA LEU A 31 -1.87 12.06 9.44
C LEU A 31 -2.24 13.54 9.28
N GLY A 32 -2.58 14.00 8.08
CA GLY A 32 -2.99 15.40 7.89
C GLY A 32 -2.65 15.99 6.54
N GLU A 33 -2.42 17.31 6.56
CA GLU A 33 -2.12 18.12 5.37
C GLU A 33 -0.62 18.21 5.04
N GLN A 34 0.24 17.80 5.98
CA GLN A 34 1.70 17.79 5.82
C GLN A 34 2.24 16.36 5.94
N PRO A 35 3.38 16.03 5.30
CA PRO A 35 4.00 14.72 5.43
C PRO A 35 4.55 14.52 6.84
N PHE A 36 4.36 13.32 7.39
CA PHE A 36 4.93 12.88 8.66
C PHE A 36 5.86 11.68 8.45
N THR A 37 6.58 11.29 9.49
CA THR A 37 7.47 10.11 9.48
C THR A 37 6.76 8.83 9.06
N VAL A 38 5.46 8.70 9.34
CA VAL A 38 4.65 7.56 8.91
C VAL A 38 4.52 7.48 7.39
N ASP A 39 4.49 8.62 6.68
CA ASP A 39 4.42 8.65 5.23
C ASP A 39 5.73 8.14 4.60
N CYS A 40 6.87 8.47 5.23
CA CYS A 40 8.17 7.92 4.84
C CYS A 40 8.21 6.40 5.06
N THR A 41 7.65 5.90 6.16
CA THR A 41 7.57 4.45 6.42
C THR A 41 6.68 3.75 5.39
N ALA A 42 5.51 4.31 5.10
CA ALA A 42 4.59 3.76 4.09
C ALA A 42 5.23 3.71 2.71
N LEU A 43 5.93 4.79 2.29
CA LEU A 43 6.69 4.81 1.05
C LEU A 43 7.85 3.82 1.06
N GLY A 44 8.59 3.71 2.18
CA GLY A 44 9.71 2.78 2.30
C GLY A 44 9.29 1.32 2.16
N GLN A 45 8.13 0.94 2.72
CA GLN A 45 7.64 -0.44 2.64
C GLN A 45 6.91 -0.71 1.33
N LEU A 46 5.88 0.08 1.02
CA LEU A 46 5.01 -0.15 -0.14
C LEU A 46 5.63 0.35 -1.43
N GLY A 47 6.32 1.49 -1.38
CA GLY A 47 7.00 2.05 -2.54
C GLY A 47 8.16 1.16 -3.00
N VAL A 48 8.93 0.55 -2.09
CA VAL A 48 9.93 -0.45 -2.50
C VAL A 48 9.26 -1.67 -3.14
N ALA A 49 8.21 -2.21 -2.50
CA ALA A 49 7.50 -3.39 -3.02
C ALA A 49 6.88 -3.18 -4.41
N TYR A 50 6.48 -1.94 -4.73
CA TYR A 50 5.79 -1.60 -5.97
C TYR A 50 6.69 -0.96 -7.05
N PHE A 51 7.71 -0.19 -6.67
CA PHE A 51 8.54 0.56 -7.63
C PHE A 51 9.94 -0.02 -7.82
N ALA A 52 10.51 -0.76 -6.86
CA ALA A 52 11.90 -1.21 -6.96
C ALA A 52 12.09 -2.35 -7.97
N PHE A 53 11.08 -3.23 -8.11
CA PHE A 53 11.15 -4.43 -8.96
C PHE A 53 9.90 -4.61 -9.82
N PRO A 54 9.61 -3.67 -10.74
CA PRO A 54 8.36 -3.67 -11.51
C PRO A 54 8.22 -4.88 -12.47
N SER A 55 9.33 -5.51 -12.85
CA SER A 55 9.33 -6.70 -13.72
C SER A 55 8.85 -7.97 -13.04
N GLU A 56 8.95 -8.06 -11.70
CA GLU A 56 8.60 -9.27 -10.94
C GLU A 56 7.08 -9.43 -10.75
N ARG A 57 6.31 -8.35 -10.96
CA ARG A 57 4.84 -8.29 -10.79
C ARG A 57 4.30 -9.18 -9.66
N THR A 58 4.68 -8.83 -8.45
CA THR A 58 4.18 -9.49 -7.23
C THR A 58 2.71 -9.18 -6.98
N TYR A 59 2.07 -9.91 -6.07
CA TYR A 59 0.67 -9.67 -5.67
C TYR A 59 0.40 -8.24 -5.16
N VAL A 60 1.43 -7.55 -4.63
CA VAL A 60 1.31 -6.12 -4.26
C VAL A 60 1.04 -5.25 -5.48
N HIS A 61 1.63 -5.57 -6.64
CA HIS A 61 1.38 -4.85 -7.89
C HIS A 61 -0.07 -5.07 -8.34
N ASP A 62 -0.53 -6.33 -8.34
CA ASP A 62 -1.91 -6.65 -8.71
C ASP A 62 -2.93 -5.90 -7.84
N LEU A 63 -2.68 -5.84 -6.53
CA LEU A 63 -3.52 -5.11 -5.59
C LEU A 63 -3.49 -3.60 -5.83
N LEU A 64 -2.30 -2.98 -5.91
CA LEU A 64 -2.18 -1.53 -6.07
C LEU A 64 -2.64 -1.05 -7.45
N ASP A 65 -2.53 -1.87 -8.50
CA ASP A 65 -3.05 -1.56 -9.83
C ASP A 65 -4.57 -1.73 -9.94
N SER A 66 -5.20 -2.43 -9.00
CA SER A 66 -6.66 -2.57 -8.96
C SER A 66 -7.37 -1.23 -8.69
N ASP A 67 -8.60 -1.10 -9.17
CA ASP A 67 -9.45 0.06 -8.89
C ASP A 67 -9.78 0.20 -7.40
N ALA A 68 -9.83 -0.93 -6.68
CA ALA A 68 -10.13 -0.96 -5.26
C ALA A 68 -9.10 -0.21 -4.41
N LEU A 69 -7.84 -0.10 -4.86
CA LEU A 69 -6.75 0.58 -4.16
C LEU A 69 -6.21 1.82 -4.88
N ALA A 70 -7.00 2.39 -5.79
CA ALA A 70 -6.57 3.54 -6.61
C ALA A 70 -6.14 4.76 -5.78
N ILE A 71 -6.77 5.02 -4.63
CA ILE A 71 -6.42 6.16 -3.76
C ILE A 71 -5.04 5.93 -3.14
N LEU A 72 -4.79 4.72 -2.63
CA LEU A 72 -3.50 4.35 -2.04
C LEU A 72 -2.39 4.38 -3.09
N ARG A 73 -2.65 3.85 -4.30
CA ARG A 73 -1.71 3.94 -5.43
C ARG A 73 -1.36 5.40 -5.75
N ASN A 74 -2.37 6.25 -5.89
CA ASN A 74 -2.15 7.67 -6.21
C ASN A 74 -1.38 8.41 -5.11
N TYR A 75 -1.56 8.01 -3.85
CA TYR A 75 -0.75 8.49 -2.75
C TYR A 75 0.72 8.08 -2.88
N LEU A 76 1.01 6.80 -3.13
CA LEU A 76 2.38 6.31 -3.31
C LEU A 76 3.09 6.97 -4.49
N VAL A 77 2.38 7.15 -5.61
CA VAL A 77 2.92 7.84 -6.80
C VAL A 77 3.25 9.30 -6.51
N ARG A 78 2.47 9.98 -5.66
CA ARG A 78 2.72 11.37 -5.27
C ARG A 78 3.89 11.51 -4.29
N MET A 79 4.14 10.49 -3.47
CA MET A 79 5.20 10.48 -2.46
C MET A 79 6.58 10.11 -3.05
N LYS A 80 6.62 9.44 -4.20
CA LYS A 80 7.83 9.10 -4.96
C LYS A 80 8.49 10.34 -5.55
#